data_AF-A0AA39A7Y1-F1
#
_entry.id   AF-A0AA39A7Y1-F1
#
_cell.length_a   1.000
_cell.length_b   1.000
_cell.length_c   1.000
_cell.angle_alpha   90.00
_cell.angle_beta   90.00
_cell.angle_gamma   90.00
#
_symmetry.space_group_name_H-M   'P 1'
#
loop_
_entity.id
_entity.type
_entity.pdbx_description
1 polymer ?
#
loop_
_entity_poly.entity_id
_entity_poly.type
_entity_poly.pdbx_seq_one_letter_code
_entity_poly.pdbx_strand_id
1 'polypeptide(L)'
;MDPPSSWDALRKQARKLEAQLDEQMHLYRKLVSMKVDGDKEKELDSGIDQLLKQLQQVNSHMQAWVSSGGSEIFSHTLTRHQEILQDLTQEFYRLRSSFRAKKEHASLLEDFREFDRSRLDLEEGGGSEQALLKEHASISRSTGQMDTVISQAQATLGALVFQRSTFGGINSKLSNVSSRLPTVNNILSAIKRKKSMDTIILSLVASVCTFLILIYWLTK
;
A
#
# COMPACT_ATOMS: atom_id res chain seq x y z
N MET A 1 19.56 -11.20 -20.69
CA MET A 1 19.16 -11.59 -19.33
C MET A 1 19.67 -10.51 -18.41
N ASP A 2 18.84 -9.51 -18.12
CA ASP A 2 19.21 -8.42 -17.22
C ASP A 2 19.52 -8.99 -15.83
N PRO A 3 20.57 -8.51 -15.15
CA PRO A 3 20.88 -8.97 -13.81
C PRO A 3 19.66 -8.78 -12.90
N PRO A 4 19.30 -9.75 -12.05
CA PRO A 4 18.19 -9.59 -11.13
C PRO A 4 18.41 -8.31 -10.32
N SER A 5 17.46 -7.37 -10.41
CA SER A 5 17.52 -6.11 -9.68
C SER A 5 17.87 -6.39 -8.22
N SER A 6 19.01 -5.84 -7.78
CA SER A 6 19.46 -6.03 -6.40
C SER A 6 18.39 -5.59 -5.42
N TRP A 7 18.23 -6.32 -4.31
CA TRP A 7 17.29 -5.97 -3.24
C TRP A 7 17.39 -4.50 -2.81
N ASP A 8 18.62 -3.99 -2.69
CA ASP A 8 18.87 -2.58 -2.35
C ASP A 8 18.37 -1.61 -3.43
N ALA A 9 18.40 -1.99 -4.70
CA ALA A 9 17.88 -1.17 -5.79
C ALA A 9 16.35 -1.09 -5.73
N LEU A 10 15.68 -2.23 -5.52
CA LEU A 10 14.23 -2.27 -5.30
C LEU A 10 13.82 -1.44 -4.09
N ARG A 11 14.55 -1.55 -2.97
CA ARG A 11 14.28 -0.81 -1.75
C ARG A 11 14.43 0.71 -1.93
N LYS A 12 15.49 1.14 -2.62
CA LYS A 12 15.68 2.56 -2.96
C LYS A 12 14.56 3.05 -3.88
N GLN A 13 14.14 2.23 -4.85
CA GLN A 13 13.04 2.56 -5.74
C GLN A 13 11.71 2.71 -4.99
N ALA A 14 11.37 1.79 -4.09
CA ALA A 14 10.17 1.86 -3.27
C ALA A 14 10.13 3.16 -2.45
N ARG A 15 11.21 3.47 -1.72
CA ARG A 15 11.30 4.72 -0.93
C ARG A 15 11.16 5.99 -1.77
N LYS A 16 11.72 5.98 -2.99
CA LYS A 16 11.58 7.12 -3.91
C LYS A 16 10.12 7.30 -4.34
N LEU A 17 9.45 6.19 -4.69
CA LEU A 17 8.04 6.22 -5.09
C LEU A 17 7.13 6.64 -3.92
N GLU A 18 7.39 6.16 -2.71
CA GLU A 18 6.70 6.57 -1.48
C GLU A 18 6.79 8.09 -1.27
N ALA A 19 8.01 8.65 -1.32
CA ALA A 19 8.22 10.08 -1.14
C ALA A 19 7.55 10.92 -2.25
N GLN A 20 7.59 10.45 -3.49
CA GLN A 20 6.87 11.10 -4.60
C GLN A 20 5.36 11.05 -4.41
N LEU A 21 4.83 9.94 -3.88
CA LEU A 21 3.41 9.80 -3.63
C LEU A 21 2.95 10.76 -2.53
N ASP A 22 3.70 10.87 -1.44
CA ASP A 22 3.42 11.81 -0.36
C ASP A 22 3.37 13.25 -0.88
N GLU A 23 4.36 13.65 -1.68
CA GLU A 23 4.41 14.98 -2.30
C GLU A 23 3.20 15.25 -3.20
N GLN A 24 2.87 14.32 -4.09
CA GLN A 24 1.72 14.45 -4.99
C GLN A 24 0.39 14.48 -4.21
N MET A 25 0.24 13.68 -3.15
CA MET A 25 -0.93 13.71 -2.27
C MET A 25 -1.05 15.03 -1.51
N HIS A 26 0.07 15.64 -1.11
CA HIS A 26 0.08 17.00 -0.55
C HIS A 26 -0.34 18.07 -1.56
N LEU A 27 0.16 17.99 -2.80
CA LEU A 27 -0.28 18.87 -3.88
C LEU A 27 -1.77 18.68 -4.18
N TYR A 28 -2.27 17.44 -4.15
CA TYR A 28 -3.67 17.13 -4.36
C TYR A 28 -4.53 17.78 -3.28
N ARG A 29 -4.20 17.61 -1.99
CA ARG A 29 -4.85 18.31 -0.88
C ARG A 29 -4.90 19.83 -1.07
N LYS A 30 -3.80 20.43 -1.53
CA LYS A 30 -3.71 21.88 -1.75
C LYS A 30 -4.59 22.32 -2.92
N LEU A 31 -4.57 21.60 -4.03
CA LEU A 31 -5.37 21.87 -5.22
C LEU A 31 -6.87 21.78 -4.91
N VAL A 32 -7.25 20.78 -4.13
CA VAL A 32 -8.59 20.60 -3.57
C VAL A 32 -9.05 21.84 -2.76
N SER A 33 -8.16 22.43 -1.97
CA SER A 33 -8.49 23.62 -1.17
C SER A 33 -8.63 24.89 -2.01
N MET A 34 -7.97 24.97 -3.17
CA MET A 34 -7.89 26.19 -3.98
C MET A 34 -9.00 26.32 -5.04
N LYS A 35 -9.98 25.39 -5.08
CA LYS A 35 -11.08 25.37 -6.09
C LYS A 35 -10.53 25.48 -7.53
N VAL A 36 -9.51 24.70 -7.85
CA VAL A 36 -8.84 24.76 -9.16
C VAL A 36 -9.61 23.95 -10.21
N ASP A 37 -9.47 24.39 -11.46
CA ASP A 37 -9.91 23.76 -12.70
C ASP A 37 -9.81 22.22 -12.73
N GLY A 38 -10.88 21.57 -13.20
CA GLY A 38 -11.09 20.12 -13.11
C GLY A 38 -10.13 19.28 -13.95
N ASP A 39 -9.42 19.87 -14.90
CA ASP A 39 -8.42 19.17 -15.71
C ASP A 39 -7.13 18.91 -14.95
N LYS A 40 -6.65 19.87 -14.14
CA LYS A 40 -5.47 19.69 -13.29
C LYS A 40 -5.71 18.69 -12.16
N GLU A 41 -6.95 18.61 -11.69
CA GLU A 41 -7.39 17.58 -10.73
C GLU A 41 -7.25 16.18 -11.33
N LYS A 42 -7.80 15.95 -12.54
CA LYS A 42 -7.75 14.64 -13.21
C LYS A 42 -6.33 14.21 -13.54
N GLU A 43 -5.50 15.14 -13.99
CA GLU A 43 -4.07 14.88 -14.25
C GLU A 43 -3.38 14.37 -12.99
N LEU A 44 -3.60 15.05 -11.87
CA LEU A 44 -3.00 14.68 -10.58
C LEU A 44 -3.56 13.37 -10.01
N ASP A 45 -4.87 13.12 -10.14
CA ASP A 45 -5.51 11.86 -9.77
C ASP A 45 -4.88 10.68 -10.53
N SER A 46 -4.75 10.83 -11.87
CA SER A 46 -4.15 9.81 -12.73
C SER A 46 -2.66 9.58 -12.44
N GLY A 47 -1.92 10.64 -12.09
CA GLY A 47 -0.52 10.56 -11.71
C GLY A 47 -0.31 9.79 -10.40
N ILE A 48 -1.15 10.04 -9.39
CA ILE A 48 -1.10 9.31 -8.11
C ILE A 48 -1.47 7.84 -8.33
N ASP A 49 -2.51 7.54 -9.12
CA ASP A 49 -2.89 6.17 -9.47
C ASP A 49 -1.75 5.42 -10.20
N GLN A 50 -1.02 6.09 -11.09
CA GLN A 50 0.12 5.51 -11.78
C GLN A 50 1.28 5.21 -10.82
N LEU A 51 1.61 6.13 -9.92
CA LEU A 51 2.66 5.94 -8.92
C LEU A 51 2.32 4.80 -7.93
N LEU A 52 1.06 4.69 -7.51
CA LEU A 52 0.57 3.57 -6.69
C LEU A 52 0.77 2.22 -7.39
N LYS A 53 0.42 2.12 -8.68
CA LYS A 53 0.64 0.91 -9.49
C LYS A 53 2.13 0.57 -9.61
N GLN A 54 2.99 1.56 -9.80
CA GLN A 54 4.44 1.35 -9.84
C GLN A 54 4.99 0.85 -8.50
N LEU A 55 4.54 1.41 -7.38
CA LEU A 55 4.95 0.95 -6.05
C LEU A 55 4.47 -0.47 -5.77
N GLN A 56 3.24 -0.82 -6.19
CA GLN A 56 2.72 -2.19 -6.13
C GLN A 56 3.56 -3.18 -6.94
N GLN A 57 4.00 -2.79 -8.15
CA GLN A 57 4.88 -3.62 -8.98
C GLN A 57 6.24 -3.85 -8.30
N VAL A 58 6.84 -2.80 -7.72
CA VAL A 58 8.10 -2.91 -6.98
C VAL A 58 7.95 -3.84 -5.77
N ASN A 59 6.86 -3.71 -5.01
CA ASN A 59 6.54 -4.60 -3.89
C ASN A 59 6.38 -6.06 -4.34
N SER A 60 5.80 -6.29 -5.52
CA SER A 60 5.66 -7.64 -6.11
C SER A 60 7.02 -8.22 -6.51
N HIS A 61 7.93 -7.41 -7.06
CA HIS A 61 9.31 -7.84 -7.35
C HIS A 61 10.09 -8.16 -6.06
N MET A 62 9.94 -7.34 -5.02
CA MET A 62 10.51 -7.64 -3.70
C MET A 62 9.97 -8.93 -3.12
N GLN A 63 8.66 -9.18 -3.24
CA GLN A 63 8.03 -10.43 -2.80
C GLN A 63 8.59 -11.64 -3.54
N ALA A 64 8.75 -11.57 -4.86
CA ALA A 64 9.38 -12.64 -5.64
C ALA A 64 10.82 -12.90 -5.18
N TRP A 65 11.57 -11.84 -4.86
CA TRP A 65 12.94 -11.93 -4.37
C TRP A 65 13.02 -12.63 -3.00
N VAL A 66 12.16 -12.24 -2.04
CA VAL A 66 12.07 -12.90 -0.73
C VAL A 66 11.68 -14.38 -0.88
N SER A 67 10.69 -14.69 -1.70
CA SER A 67 10.23 -16.06 -1.97
C SER A 67 11.29 -16.95 -2.65
N SER A 68 12.27 -16.35 -3.33
CA SER A 68 13.36 -17.08 -4.01
C SER A 68 14.52 -17.53 -3.10
N GLY A 69 14.41 -17.31 -1.78
CA GLY A 69 15.43 -17.68 -0.79
C GLY A 69 16.07 -16.49 -0.07
N GLY A 70 15.38 -15.35 0.00
CA GLY A 70 15.83 -14.19 0.77
C GLY A 70 15.84 -14.44 2.28
N SER A 71 16.76 -13.78 3.00
CA SER A 71 16.82 -13.77 4.46
C SER A 71 15.54 -13.24 5.11
N GLU A 72 15.21 -13.72 6.32
CA GLU A 72 14.05 -13.27 7.13
C GLU A 72 13.99 -11.75 7.35
N ILE A 73 15.14 -11.07 7.40
CA ILE A 73 15.23 -9.61 7.54
C ILE A 73 14.59 -8.87 6.35
N PHE A 74 14.67 -9.46 5.16
CA PHE A 74 14.06 -8.91 3.95
C PHE A 74 12.54 -9.11 3.96
N SER A 75 12.06 -10.19 4.58
CA SER A 75 10.62 -10.44 4.78
C SER A 75 9.97 -9.33 5.61
N HIS A 76 10.55 -8.97 6.76
CA HIS A 76 10.03 -7.88 7.59
C HIS A 76 10.07 -6.53 6.87
N THR A 77 11.15 -6.26 6.14
CA THR A 77 11.28 -5.02 5.36
C THR A 77 10.22 -4.94 4.25
N LEU A 78 9.93 -6.06 3.58
CA LEU A 78 8.86 -6.16 2.59
C LEU A 78 7.48 -5.93 3.22
N THR A 79 7.18 -6.57 4.34
CA THR A 79 5.91 -6.37 5.05
C THR A 79 5.66 -4.89 5.32
N ARG A 80 6.68 -4.17 5.79
CA ARG A 80 6.58 -2.72 6.00
C ARG A 80 6.27 -1.95 4.71
N HIS A 81 6.92 -2.27 3.59
CA HIS A 81 6.65 -1.60 2.31
C HIS A 81 5.24 -1.93 1.76
N GLN A 82 4.69 -3.11 2.09
CA GLN A 82 3.30 -3.45 1.77
C GLN A 82 2.29 -2.67 2.64
N GLU A 83 2.57 -2.53 3.93
CA GLU A 83 1.76 -1.71 4.85
C GLU A 83 1.72 -0.24 4.40
N ILE A 84 2.88 0.35 4.09
CA ILE A 84 2.96 1.73 3.59
C ILE A 84 2.14 1.89 2.30
N LEU A 85 2.28 0.97 1.34
CA LEU A 85 1.47 1.02 0.11
C LEU A 85 -0.03 0.97 0.42
N GLN A 86 -0.45 0.13 1.36
CA GLN A 86 -1.86 0.02 1.76
C GLN A 86 -2.35 1.34 2.38
N ASP A 87 -1.60 1.91 3.31
CA ASP A 87 -1.95 3.17 3.99
C ASP A 87 -2.06 4.32 2.98
N LEU A 88 -1.08 4.46 2.10
CA LEU A 88 -1.07 5.48 1.04
C LEU A 88 -2.26 5.32 0.08
N THR A 89 -2.57 4.08 -0.31
CA THR A 89 -3.71 3.77 -1.18
C THR A 89 -5.03 4.17 -0.49
N GLN A 90 -5.22 3.76 0.76
CA GLN A 90 -6.43 4.08 1.53
C GLN A 90 -6.57 5.59 1.74
N GLU A 91 -5.48 6.29 2.03
CA GLU A 91 -5.48 7.73 2.19
C GLU A 91 -5.87 8.43 0.88
N PHE A 92 -5.33 8.01 -0.26
CA PHE A 92 -5.68 8.56 -1.56
C PHE A 92 -7.17 8.41 -1.87
N TYR A 93 -7.75 7.21 -1.68
CA TYR A 93 -9.19 6.99 -1.89
C TYR A 93 -10.05 7.84 -0.96
N ARG A 94 -9.64 7.98 0.31
CA ARG A 94 -10.32 8.86 1.28
C ARG A 94 -10.25 10.32 0.85
N LEU A 95 -9.11 10.76 0.34
CA LEU A 95 -8.92 12.12 -0.14
C LEU A 95 -9.79 12.40 -1.38
N ARG A 96 -9.83 11.45 -2.32
CA ARG A 96 -10.64 11.53 -3.54
C ARG A 96 -12.14 11.56 -3.24
N SER A 97 -12.61 10.72 -2.30
CA SER A 97 -14.02 10.73 -1.90
C SER A 97 -14.42 12.01 -1.17
N SER A 98 -13.58 12.49 -0.25
CA SER A 98 -13.78 13.78 0.42
C SER A 98 -13.84 14.93 -0.58
N PHE A 99 -12.98 14.89 -1.60
CA PHE A 99 -12.99 15.90 -2.64
C PHE A 99 -14.26 15.88 -3.48
N ARG A 100 -14.67 14.69 -3.95
CA ARG A 100 -15.92 14.54 -4.70
C ARG A 100 -17.12 15.09 -3.92
N ALA A 101 -17.23 14.76 -2.64
CA ALA A 101 -18.30 15.27 -1.78
C ALA A 101 -18.29 16.81 -1.68
N LYS A 102 -17.10 17.42 -1.53
CA LYS A 102 -16.97 18.90 -1.51
C LYS A 102 -17.34 19.54 -2.85
N LYS A 103 -16.99 18.90 -3.97
CA LYS A 103 -17.31 19.36 -5.32
C LYS A 103 -18.80 19.30 -5.59
N GLU A 104 -19.44 18.19 -5.26
CA GLU A 104 -20.91 18.03 -5.34
C GLU A 104 -21.62 19.08 -4.49
N HIS A 105 -21.19 19.29 -3.25
CA HIS A 105 -21.76 20.30 -2.37
C HIS A 105 -21.56 21.74 -2.90
N ALA A 106 -20.41 22.02 -3.52
CA ALA A 106 -20.16 23.32 -4.15
C ALA A 106 -21.03 23.54 -5.39
N SER A 107 -21.21 22.50 -6.22
CA SER A 107 -22.07 22.54 -7.40
C SER A 107 -23.55 22.75 -7.03
N LEU A 108 -24.02 22.09 -5.97
CA LEU A 108 -25.38 22.29 -5.48
C LEU A 108 -25.59 23.73 -4.99
N LEU A 109 -24.65 24.30 -4.22
CA LEU A 109 -24.74 25.68 -3.75
C LEU A 109 -24.72 26.71 -4.90
N GLU A 110 -24.00 26.41 -5.99
CA GLU A 110 -24.00 27.24 -7.18
C GLU A 110 -25.36 27.19 -7.89
N ASP A 111 -25.93 26.00 -8.07
CA ASP A 111 -27.26 25.79 -8.63
C ASP A 111 -28.36 26.47 -7.78
N PHE A 112 -28.26 26.38 -6.44
CA PHE A 112 -29.14 27.12 -5.53
C PHE A 112 -29.01 28.64 -5.67
N ARG A 113 -27.79 29.17 -5.80
CA ARG A 113 -27.57 30.62 -6.01
C ARG A 113 -28.08 31.10 -7.36
N GLU A 114 -27.96 30.28 -8.41
CA GLU A 114 -28.49 30.59 -9.73
C GLU A 114 -30.02 30.51 -9.74
N PHE A 115 -30.61 29.52 -9.06
CA PHE A 115 -32.04 29.43 -8.83
C PHE A 115 -32.57 30.64 -8.05
N ASP A 116 -31.91 31.06 -6.96
CA ASP A 116 -32.33 32.22 -6.17
C ASP A 116 -32.20 33.53 -6.97
N ARG A 117 -31.11 33.69 -7.74
CA ARG A 117 -30.94 34.86 -8.62
C ARG A 117 -31.99 34.91 -9.73
N SER A 118 -32.28 33.78 -10.37
CA SER A 118 -33.33 33.70 -11.40
C SER A 118 -34.73 33.89 -10.81
N ARG A 119 -34.96 33.47 -9.56
CA ARG A 119 -36.22 33.74 -8.85
C ARG A 119 -36.35 35.20 -8.47
N LEU A 120 -35.30 35.85 -7.96
CA LEU A 120 -35.31 37.30 -7.71
C LEU A 120 -35.62 38.12 -8.97
N ASP A 121 -35.18 37.65 -10.15
CA ASP A 121 -35.52 38.25 -11.45
C ASP A 121 -36.98 37.97 -11.89
N LEU A 122 -37.62 36.94 -11.32
CA LEU A 122 -39.00 36.51 -11.61
C LEU A 122 -40.03 36.92 -10.54
N GLU A 123 -39.59 37.26 -9.32
CA GLU A 123 -40.41 37.43 -8.12
C GLU A 123 -40.65 38.90 -7.75
N GLU A 124 -40.77 39.78 -8.75
CA GLU A 124 -41.50 41.06 -8.63
C GLU A 124 -43.03 40.84 -8.45
N GLY A 125 -43.46 39.69 -7.90
CA GLY A 125 -44.88 39.34 -7.82
C GLY A 125 -45.21 38.08 -7.00
N GLY A 126 -44.85 38.05 -5.71
CA GLY A 126 -45.55 37.29 -4.64
C GLY A 126 -45.31 35.77 -4.56
N GLY A 127 -44.57 35.29 -3.55
CA GLY A 127 -44.37 33.85 -3.40
C GLY A 127 -43.66 33.35 -2.13
N SER A 128 -43.80 34.02 -0.98
CA SER A 128 -43.08 33.67 0.27
C SER A 128 -43.55 32.36 0.94
N GLU A 129 -44.85 32.05 0.94
CA GLU A 129 -45.36 30.82 1.60
C GLU A 129 -45.04 29.54 0.82
N GLN A 130 -45.02 29.60 -0.51
CA GLN A 130 -44.67 28.45 -1.35
C GLN A 130 -43.17 28.13 -1.33
N ALA A 131 -42.32 29.14 -1.08
CA ALA A 131 -40.89 28.95 -0.89
C ALA A 131 -40.59 28.14 0.38
N LEU A 132 -41.23 28.48 1.51
CA LEU A 132 -41.02 27.81 2.80
C LEU A 132 -41.48 26.36 2.79
N LEU A 133 -42.62 26.06 2.18
CA LEU A 133 -43.11 24.68 2.06
C LEU A 133 -42.20 23.81 1.18
N LYS A 134 -41.60 24.40 0.14
CA LYS A 134 -40.63 23.72 -0.74
C LYS A 134 -39.30 23.49 -0.03
N GLU A 135 -38.85 24.43 0.81
CA GLU A 135 -37.65 24.29 1.62
C GLU A 135 -37.79 23.11 2.60
N HIS A 136 -38.93 23.00 3.28
CA HIS A 136 -39.19 21.92 4.23
C HIS A 136 -39.22 20.54 3.56
N ALA A 137 -39.78 20.45 2.34
CA ALA A 137 -39.76 19.23 1.55
C ALA A 137 -38.33 18.85 1.10
N SER A 138 -37.49 19.84 0.78
CA SER A 138 -36.10 19.61 0.37
C SER A 138 -35.22 19.12 1.53
N ILE A 139 -35.37 19.68 2.74
CA ILE A 139 -34.66 19.24 3.95
C ILE A 139 -35.02 17.80 4.30
N SER A 140 -36.30 17.44 4.24
CA SER A 140 -36.75 16.07 4.49
C SER A 140 -36.12 15.07 3.52
N ARG A 141 -35.96 15.48 2.24
CA ARG A 141 -35.32 14.64 1.20
C ARG A 141 -33.82 14.49 1.42
N SER A 142 -33.13 15.54 1.88
CA SER A 142 -31.70 15.48 2.23
C SER A 142 -31.41 14.53 3.40
N THR A 143 -32.30 14.48 4.40
CA THR A 143 -32.16 13.55 5.55
C THR A 143 -32.21 12.09 5.10
N GLY A 144 -33.11 11.71 4.19
CA GLY A 144 -33.21 10.32 3.70
C GLY A 144 -32.04 9.87 2.81
N GLN A 145 -31.38 10.79 2.10
CA GLN A 145 -30.20 10.47 1.29
C GLN A 145 -28.95 10.19 2.15
N MET A 146 -28.85 10.82 3.33
CA MET A 146 -27.74 10.59 4.26
C MET A 146 -27.75 9.15 4.82
N ASP A 147 -28.93 8.58 5.08
CA ASP A 147 -29.08 7.19 5.51
C ASP A 147 -28.65 6.19 4.42
N THR A 148 -28.83 6.53 3.15
CA THR A 148 -28.41 5.68 2.02
C THR A 148 -26.89 5.65 1.87
N VAL A 149 -26.21 6.78 2.11
CA VAL A 149 -24.75 6.87 2.10
C VAL A 149 -24.14 6.09 3.27
N ILE A 150 -24.78 6.10 4.45
CA ILE A 150 -24.37 5.29 5.61
C ILE A 150 -24.51 3.79 5.30
N SER A 151 -25.63 3.38 4.70
CA SER A 151 -25.86 2.01 4.24
C SER A 151 -24.80 1.55 3.22
N GLN A 152 -24.47 2.39 2.24
CA GLN A 152 -23.49 2.06 1.19
C GLN A 152 -22.05 2.04 1.72
N ALA A 153 -21.72 2.87 2.72
CA ALA A 153 -20.45 2.81 3.43
C ALA A 153 -20.31 1.51 4.25
N GLN A 154 -21.37 1.05 4.92
CA GLN A 154 -21.37 -0.22 5.64
C GLN A 154 -21.25 -1.43 4.70
N ALA A 155 -21.90 -1.40 3.54
CA ALA A 155 -21.75 -2.44 2.51
C ALA A 155 -20.32 -2.50 1.94
N THR A 156 -19.66 -1.35 1.77
CA THR A 156 -18.27 -1.28 1.27
C THR A 156 -17.25 -1.74 2.31
N LEU A 157 -17.48 -1.43 3.60
CA LEU A 157 -16.70 -2.01 4.71
C LEU A 157 -16.88 -3.53 4.79
N GLY A 158 -18.10 -4.04 4.57
CA GLY A 158 -18.38 -5.47 4.48
C GLY A 158 -17.62 -6.17 3.35
N ALA A 159 -17.58 -5.56 2.16
CA ALA A 159 -16.83 -6.08 1.01
C ALA A 159 -15.30 -6.07 1.25
N LEU A 160 -14.75 -5.03 1.89
CA LEU A 160 -13.33 -4.95 2.25
C LEU A 160 -12.94 -5.93 3.36
N VAL A 161 -13.82 -6.17 4.35
CA VAL A 161 -13.62 -7.19 5.39
C VAL A 161 -13.72 -8.60 4.80
N PHE A 162 -14.62 -8.83 3.84
CA PHE A 162 -14.70 -10.10 3.10
C PHE A 162 -13.45 -10.34 2.22
N GLN A 163 -12.90 -9.28 1.62
CA GLN A 163 -11.63 -9.32 0.89
C GLN A 163 -10.44 -9.59 1.83
N ARG A 164 -10.47 -9.06 3.07
CA ARG A 164 -9.50 -9.38 4.14
C ARG A 164 -9.61 -10.84 4.64
N SER A 165 -10.82 -11.39 4.74
CA SER A 165 -11.07 -12.80 5.09
C SER A 165 -10.53 -13.75 4.00
N THR A 166 -10.70 -13.38 2.73
CA THR A 166 -10.20 -14.15 1.58
C THR A 166 -8.66 -14.16 1.52
N PHE A 167 -7.99 -13.05 1.90
CA PHE A 167 -6.53 -13.01 2.08
C PHE A 167 -6.04 -13.70 3.36
N GLY A 168 -6.83 -13.70 4.43
CA GLY A 168 -6.55 -14.46 5.67
C GLY A 168 -6.50 -15.99 5.46
N GLY A 169 -7.26 -16.51 4.49
CA GLY A 169 -7.23 -17.92 4.08
C GLY A 169 -5.90 -18.36 3.42
N ILE A 170 -5.07 -17.42 3.00
CA ILE A 170 -3.73 -17.71 2.44
C ILE A 170 -2.72 -17.93 3.58
N ASN A 171 -2.89 -17.24 4.71
CA ASN A 171 -2.03 -17.38 5.89
C ASN A 171 -2.28 -18.69 6.69
N SER A 172 -3.50 -19.23 6.66
CA SER A 172 -3.80 -20.54 7.30
C SER A 172 -3.23 -21.72 6.50
N LYS A 173 -3.08 -21.58 5.18
CA LYS A 173 -2.33 -22.54 4.35
C LYS A 173 -0.82 -22.44 4.57
N LEU A 174 -0.27 -21.25 4.86
CA LEU A 174 1.15 -21.07 5.21
C LEU A 174 1.47 -21.58 6.62
N SER A 175 0.57 -21.40 7.60
CA SER A 175 0.69 -21.96 8.96
C SER A 175 0.63 -23.50 8.98
N ASN A 176 -0.17 -24.13 8.12
CA ASN A 176 -0.16 -25.59 7.98
C ASN A 176 1.07 -26.14 7.22
N VAL A 177 1.87 -25.29 6.57
CA VAL A 177 3.22 -25.66 6.08
C VAL A 177 4.27 -25.53 7.18
N SER A 178 4.02 -24.69 8.21
CA SER A 178 4.85 -24.58 9.41
C SER A 178 4.81 -25.84 10.29
N SER A 179 3.74 -26.63 10.27
CA SER A 179 3.66 -27.91 11.00
C SER A 179 4.42 -29.06 10.32
N ARG A 180 5.00 -28.84 9.13
CA ARG A 180 5.92 -29.78 8.45
C ARG A 180 7.39 -29.36 8.52
N LEU A 181 7.73 -28.37 9.35
CA LEU A 181 9.10 -27.90 9.59
C LEU A 181 9.93 -28.66 10.67
N PRO A 182 9.76 -29.97 10.94
CA PRO A 182 10.87 -30.74 11.54
C PRO A 182 11.88 -31.28 10.51
N THR A 183 11.53 -31.35 9.21
CA THR A 183 12.35 -32.09 8.23
C THR A 183 13.41 -31.24 7.53
N VAL A 184 13.18 -29.93 7.36
CA VAL A 184 14.07 -29.05 6.59
C VAL A 184 15.32 -28.64 7.40
N ASN A 185 15.22 -28.54 8.73
CA ASN A 185 16.35 -28.21 9.59
C ASN A 185 17.40 -29.34 9.67
N ASN A 186 16.98 -30.60 9.49
CA ASN A 186 17.88 -31.75 9.46
C ASN A 186 18.67 -31.84 8.15
N ILE A 187 18.06 -31.48 7.01
CA ILE A 187 18.74 -31.53 5.71
C ILE A 187 19.76 -30.39 5.59
N LEU A 188 19.41 -29.18 6.06
CA LEU A 188 20.33 -28.04 6.06
C LEU A 188 21.49 -28.24 7.06
N SER A 189 21.23 -28.85 8.22
CA SER A 189 22.27 -29.22 9.18
C SER A 189 23.17 -30.37 8.69
N ALA A 190 22.61 -31.37 8.00
CA ALA A 190 23.39 -32.47 7.42
C ALA A 190 24.34 -31.99 6.31
N ILE A 191 23.90 -31.04 5.48
CA ILE A 191 24.72 -30.45 4.40
C ILE A 191 25.86 -29.60 4.98
N LYS A 192 25.61 -28.79 6.02
CA LYS A 192 26.67 -28.03 6.71
C LYS A 192 27.68 -28.91 7.45
N ARG A 193 27.25 -30.08 7.96
CA ARG A 193 28.11 -31.01 8.71
C ARG A 193 29.11 -31.77 7.82
N LYS A 194 28.77 -32.07 6.56
CA LYS A 194 29.72 -32.74 5.65
C LYS A 194 30.86 -31.82 5.21
N LYS A 195 30.57 -30.53 4.95
CA LYS A 195 31.60 -29.55 4.53
C LYS A 195 32.55 -29.13 5.66
N SER A 196 32.11 -29.17 6.92
CA SER A 196 32.95 -28.85 8.09
C SER A 196 33.93 -29.97 8.45
N MET A 197 33.57 -31.24 8.25
CA MET A 197 34.46 -32.37 8.53
C MET A 197 35.68 -32.39 7.61
N ASP A 198 35.50 -32.15 6.31
CA ASP A 198 36.62 -32.10 5.36
C ASP A 198 37.62 -30.98 5.70
N THR A 199 37.12 -29.83 6.19
CA THR A 199 37.98 -28.70 6.60
C THR A 199 38.77 -29.01 7.88
N ILE A 200 38.14 -29.68 8.85
CA ILE A 200 38.80 -30.08 10.10
C ILE A 200 39.92 -31.09 9.83
N ILE A 201 39.65 -32.14 9.04
CA ILE A 201 40.65 -33.17 8.70
C ILE A 201 41.85 -32.54 7.99
N LEU A 202 41.60 -31.67 6.99
CA LEU A 202 42.66 -31.04 6.20
C LEU A 202 43.53 -30.11 7.06
N SER A 203 42.92 -29.35 7.99
CA SER A 203 43.67 -28.51 8.94
C SER A 203 44.52 -29.31 9.93
N LEU A 204 44.04 -30.47 10.38
CA LEU A 204 44.74 -31.32 11.34
C LEU A 204 45.95 -32.00 10.69
N VAL A 205 45.80 -32.50 9.47
CA VAL A 205 46.91 -33.08 8.68
C VAL A 205 47.99 -32.02 8.41
N ALA A 206 47.60 -30.81 7.99
CA ALA A 206 48.55 -29.73 7.74
C ALA A 206 49.34 -29.33 9.01
N SER A 207 48.67 -29.29 10.16
CA SER A 207 49.31 -29.01 11.46
C SER A 207 50.31 -30.09 11.87
N VAL A 208 49.95 -31.37 11.74
CA VAL A 208 50.87 -32.48 12.06
C VAL A 208 52.09 -32.50 11.14
N CYS A 209 51.89 -32.30 9.83
CA CYS A 209 52.99 -32.24 8.87
C CYS A 209 53.96 -31.09 9.17
N THR A 210 53.45 -29.89 9.48
CA THR A 210 54.29 -28.74 9.83
C THR A 210 55.03 -28.93 11.15
N PHE A 211 54.40 -29.57 12.14
CA PHE A 211 55.03 -29.88 13.43
C PHE A 211 56.17 -30.90 13.29
N LEU A 212 55.99 -31.96 12.50
CA LEU A 212 57.03 -32.96 12.25
C LEU A 212 58.22 -32.38 11.48
N ILE A 213 57.96 -31.50 10.51
CA ILE A 213 59.01 -30.76 9.79
C ILE A 213 59.81 -29.88 10.76
N LEU A 214 59.12 -29.17 11.66
CA LEU A 214 59.76 -28.33 12.68
C LEU A 214 60.66 -29.15 13.61
N ILE A 215 60.19 -30.30 14.11
CA ILE A 215 61.00 -31.19 14.95
C ILE A 215 62.22 -31.73 14.20
N TYR A 216 62.03 -32.16 12.95
CA TYR A 216 63.15 -32.64 12.13
C TYR A 216 64.21 -31.55 11.93
N TRP A 217 63.79 -30.31 11.72
CA TRP A 217 64.68 -29.16 11.56
C TRP A 217 65.39 -28.78 12.87
N LEU A 218 64.72 -28.94 14.02
CA LEU A 218 65.29 -28.67 15.35
C LEU A 218 66.25 -29.77 15.84
N THR A 219 66.07 -31.00 15.36
CA THR A 219 66.85 -32.18 15.77
C THR A 219 68.09 -32.38 14.89
N LYS A 220 68.15 -31.72 13.72
CA LYS A 220 69.29 -31.76 12.80
C LYS A 220 70.21 -30.58 13.03
#